data_AF-A0A3S1EKY2-F1
#
_entry.id   AF-A0A3S1EKY2-F1
#
_cell.length_a   1.000
_cell.length_b   1.000
_cell.length_c   1.000
_cell.angle_alpha   90.00
_cell.angle_beta   90.00
_cell.angle_gamma   90.00
#
_symmetry.space_group_name_H-M   'P 1'
#
loop_
_entity.id
_entity.type
_entity.pdbx_description
1 polymer ?
#
loop_
_entity_poly.entity_id
_entity_poly.type
_entity_poly.pdbx_seq_one_letter_code
_entity_poly.pdbx_strand_id
1 'polypeptide(L)'
;IVLCDRFIDSSRVYQGVTGGLDADFMKALEAVAINGMMPDMTLIFDIDPVEGLKRATARRGAGDAADRFEKETLAIHRRRREAFLAIAAAEPERCVVIDASADPDTVENVVTAAVFAALEERMPAQRIETAPA
;
A
#
# COMPACT_ATOMS: atom_id res chain seq x y z
N ILE A 1 13.87 9.01 7.63
CA ILE A 1 12.98 8.16 6.81
C ILE A 1 12.28 7.19 7.74
N VAL A 2 10.96 7.05 7.64
CA VAL A 2 10.16 6.06 8.38
C VAL A 2 9.57 5.10 7.36
N LEU A 3 9.79 3.79 7.54
CA LEU A 3 9.15 2.75 6.75
C LEU A 3 8.03 2.13 7.58
N CYS A 4 6.82 2.12 7.05
CA CYS A 4 5.63 1.67 7.76
C CYS A 4 4.88 0.64 6.91
N ASP A 5 4.78 -0.60 7.41
CA ASP A 5 3.94 -1.62 6.79
C ASP A 5 2.49 -1.37 7.19
N ARG A 6 1.73 -0.79 6.25
CA ARG A 6 0.34 -0.33 6.36
C ARG A 6 0.15 0.92 7.23
N PHE A 7 -0.75 1.78 6.76
CA PHE A 7 -1.17 2.99 7.46
C PHE A 7 -2.66 3.26 7.16
N ILE A 8 -3.08 4.54 7.12
CA ILE A 8 -4.48 4.95 6.99
C ILE A 8 -5.19 4.38 5.75
N ASP A 9 -4.51 4.21 4.62
CA ASP A 9 -5.12 3.65 3.40
C ASP A 9 -5.60 2.21 3.61
N SER A 10 -4.91 1.42 4.43
CA SER A 10 -5.41 0.10 4.83
C SER A 10 -6.70 0.23 5.64
N SER A 11 -6.82 1.21 6.53
CA SER A 11 -8.06 1.41 7.28
C SER A 11 -9.24 1.77 6.36
N ARG A 12 -9.01 2.68 5.41
CA ARG A 12 -10.00 3.08 4.39
C ARG A 12 -10.50 1.87 3.58
N VAL A 13 -9.61 0.96 3.21
CA VAL A 13 -9.96 -0.22 2.40
C VAL A 13 -10.63 -1.32 3.24
N TYR A 14 -10.02 -1.70 4.36
CA TYR A 14 -10.45 -2.86 5.14
C TYR A 14 -11.68 -2.57 6.00
N GLN A 15 -11.77 -1.39 6.60
CA GLN A 15 -12.91 -1.00 7.45
C GLN A 15 -13.95 -0.23 6.66
N GLY A 16 -13.54 0.73 5.82
CA GLY A 16 -14.46 1.48 4.96
C GLY A 16 -15.08 0.62 3.87
N VAL A 17 -14.35 0.42 2.77
CA VAL A 17 -14.93 -0.16 1.54
C VAL A 17 -15.38 -1.63 1.71
N THR A 18 -14.61 -2.43 2.45
CA THR A 18 -14.89 -3.86 2.61
C THR A 18 -15.38 -4.27 3.99
N GLY A 19 -15.29 -3.37 4.98
CA GLY A 19 -15.79 -3.60 6.34
C GLY A 19 -17.20 -3.08 6.56
N GLY A 20 -17.77 -2.36 5.59
CA GLY A 20 -19.15 -1.86 5.65
C GLY A 20 -19.32 -0.65 6.58
N LEU A 21 -18.22 0.02 6.92
CA LEU A 21 -18.27 1.24 7.74
C LEU A 21 -18.76 2.41 6.89
N ASP A 22 -19.61 3.24 7.48
CA ASP A 22 -20.07 4.47 6.84
C ASP A 22 -18.89 5.39 6.47
N ALA A 23 -18.96 6.00 5.29
CA ALA A 23 -17.85 6.76 4.72
C ALA A 23 -17.56 8.05 5.50
N ASP A 24 -18.58 8.72 6.04
CA ASP A 24 -18.40 9.94 6.82
C ASP A 24 -17.86 9.61 8.21
N PHE A 25 -18.29 8.49 8.79
CA PHE A 25 -17.69 7.98 10.02
C PHE A 25 -16.22 7.59 9.83
N MET A 26 -15.84 6.95 8.71
CA MET A 26 -14.45 6.64 8.40
C MET A 26 -13.59 7.91 8.30
N LYS A 27 -14.09 8.96 7.62
CA LYS A 27 -13.40 10.26 7.54
C LYS A 27 -13.22 10.92 8.90
N ALA A 28 -14.23 10.85 9.77
CA ALA A 28 -14.13 11.40 11.12
C ALA A 28 -13.08 10.65 11.96
N LEU A 29 -13.04 9.31 11.89
CA LEU A 29 -12.03 8.50 12.56
C LEU A 29 -10.62 8.83 12.06
N GLU A 30 -10.45 8.95 10.74
CA GLU A 30 -9.19 9.34 10.15
C GLU A 30 -8.71 10.70 10.68
N ALA A 31 -9.57 11.72 10.63
CA ALA A 31 -9.22 13.07 11.08
C ALA A 31 -8.70 13.09 12.53
N VAL A 32 -9.34 12.31 13.42
CA VAL A 32 -8.92 12.20 14.83
C VAL A 32 -7.67 11.34 15.00
N ALA A 33 -7.55 10.23 14.27
CA ALA A 33 -6.49 9.26 14.47
C ALA A 33 -5.13 9.75 13.98
N ILE A 34 -5.09 10.46 12.84
CA ILE A 34 -3.83 10.89 12.22
C ILE A 34 -3.61 12.41 12.29
N ASN A 35 -4.65 13.19 12.60
CA ASN A 35 -4.56 14.66 12.71
C ASN A 35 -3.83 15.32 11.52
N GLY A 36 -4.16 14.88 10.29
CA GLY A 36 -3.55 15.35 9.05
C GLY A 36 -2.14 14.84 8.76
N MET A 37 -1.55 13.99 9.61
CA MET A 37 -0.26 13.34 9.36
C MET A 37 -0.41 12.26 8.29
N MET A 38 -0.17 12.64 7.05
CA MET A 38 -0.19 11.74 5.90
C MET A 38 1.23 11.27 5.54
N PRO A 39 1.40 10.05 5.00
CA PRO A 39 2.67 9.63 4.42
C PRO A 39 3.02 10.52 3.24
N ASP A 40 4.28 10.94 3.15
CA ASP A 40 4.76 11.65 1.96
C ASP A 40 4.70 10.74 0.72
N MET A 41 4.92 9.43 0.89
CA MET A 41 4.83 8.44 -0.18
C MET A 41 4.12 7.17 0.34
N THR A 42 3.29 6.56 -0.51
CA THR A 42 2.65 5.28 -0.25
C THR A 42 2.88 4.36 -1.45
N LEU A 43 3.54 3.23 -1.22
CA LEU A 43 3.74 2.18 -2.22
C LEU A 43 2.56 1.21 -2.16
N ILE A 44 1.80 1.13 -3.25
CA ILE A 44 0.67 0.20 -3.39
C ILE A 44 1.12 -0.96 -4.27
N PHE A 45 1.38 -2.10 -3.64
CA PHE A 45 1.75 -3.33 -4.31
C PHE A 45 0.50 -3.99 -4.93
N ASP A 46 0.28 -3.73 -6.22
CA ASP A 46 -0.83 -4.31 -6.96
C ASP A 46 -0.49 -5.72 -7.42
N ILE A 47 -1.38 -6.67 -7.13
CA ILE A 47 -1.25 -8.05 -7.58
C ILE A 47 -2.62 -8.64 -7.81
N ASP A 48 -2.72 -9.56 -8.77
CA ASP A 48 -3.93 -10.36 -8.91
C ASP A 48 -4.24 -11.10 -7.58
N PRO A 49 -5.46 -10.99 -7.05
CA PRO A 49 -5.84 -11.62 -5.80
C PRO A 49 -5.65 -13.13 -5.75
N VAL A 50 -5.79 -13.84 -6.88
CA VAL A 50 -5.55 -15.29 -6.94
C VAL A 50 -4.08 -15.58 -6.68
N GLU A 51 -3.19 -14.81 -7.30
CA GLU A 51 -1.75 -14.96 -7.11
C GLU A 51 -1.31 -14.53 -5.70
N GLY A 52 -1.85 -13.42 -5.20
CA GLY A 52 -1.61 -12.96 -3.83
C GLY A 52 -2.02 -13.99 -2.77
N LEU A 53 -3.18 -14.64 -2.95
CA LEU A 53 -3.64 -15.73 -2.09
C LEU A 53 -2.73 -16.95 -2.18
N LYS A 54 -2.32 -17.38 -3.38
CA LYS A 54 -1.36 -18.50 -3.55
C LYS A 54 -0.07 -18.24 -2.77
N ARG A 55 0.52 -17.05 -2.91
CA ARG A 55 1.73 -16.65 -2.17
C ARG A 55 1.49 -16.65 -0.65
N ALA A 56 0.33 -16.17 -0.20
CA ALA A 56 -0.02 -16.16 1.22
C ALA A 56 -0.19 -17.58 1.80
N THR A 57 -0.84 -18.47 1.07
CA THR A 57 -1.03 -19.88 1.46
C THR A 57 0.31 -20.62 1.51
N ALA A 58 1.17 -20.44 0.49
CA ALA A 58 2.50 -21.03 0.46
C ALA A 58 3.34 -20.64 1.69
N ARG A 59 3.19 -19.40 2.19
CA ARG A 59 3.87 -18.94 3.43
C ARG A 59 3.29 -19.53 4.72
N ARG A 60 1.99 -19.83 4.77
CA ARG A 60 1.30 -20.33 5.99
C ARG A 60 1.47 -21.84 6.22
N GLY A 61 1.91 -22.59 5.21
CA GLY A 61 2.00 -24.04 5.26
C GLY A 61 0.67 -24.73 4.93
N ALA A 62 0.73 -25.97 4.41
CA ALA A 62 -0.41 -26.71 3.91
C ALA A 62 -1.35 -27.18 5.05
N GLY A 63 -2.33 -26.36 5.40
CA GLY A 63 -3.38 -26.72 6.35
C GLY A 63 -4.44 -25.64 6.42
N ASP A 64 -5.40 -25.64 5.50
CA ASP A 64 -6.79 -26.01 5.77
C ASP A 64 -7.64 -25.74 4.51
N ALA A 65 -8.62 -26.61 4.27
CA ALA A 65 -9.43 -26.67 3.05
C ALA A 65 -10.47 -25.52 2.96
N ALA A 66 -10.69 -24.93 1.78
CA ALA A 66 -11.63 -23.81 1.69
C ALA A 66 -12.30 -23.52 0.31
N ASP A 67 -12.72 -24.49 -0.51
CA ASP A 67 -13.22 -24.18 -1.87
C ASP A 67 -14.47 -23.25 -1.95
N ARG A 68 -15.32 -23.20 -0.90
CA ARG A 68 -16.45 -22.24 -0.81
C ARG A 68 -16.09 -20.93 -0.11
N PHE A 69 -15.27 -21.00 0.94
CA PHE A 69 -14.74 -19.82 1.63
C PHE A 69 -13.75 -19.04 0.76
N GLU A 70 -13.05 -19.70 -0.16
CA GLU A 70 -12.09 -19.12 -1.10
C GLU A 70 -12.75 -18.20 -2.12
N LYS A 71 -13.94 -18.53 -2.64
CA LYS A 71 -14.63 -17.66 -3.61
C LYS A 71 -15.12 -16.35 -2.99
N GLU A 72 -15.70 -16.43 -1.79
CA GLU A 72 -16.11 -15.24 -1.03
C GLU A 72 -14.89 -14.42 -0.61
N THR A 73 -13.82 -15.10 -0.18
CA THR A 73 -12.51 -14.49 0.11
C THR A 73 -11.94 -13.79 -1.12
N LEU A 74 -11.98 -14.42 -2.29
CA LEU A 74 -11.45 -13.88 -3.54
C LEU A 74 -12.23 -12.64 -4.00
N ALA A 75 -13.56 -12.66 -3.92
CA ALA A 75 -14.39 -11.50 -4.25
C ALA A 75 -14.06 -10.31 -3.34
N ILE A 76 -13.88 -10.56 -2.04
CA ILE A 76 -13.45 -9.53 -1.08
C ILE A 76 -12.06 -8.99 -1.45
N HIS A 77 -11.10 -9.86 -1.78
CA HIS A 77 -9.75 -9.41 -2.17
C HIS A 77 -9.76 -8.60 -3.47
N ARG A 78 -10.60 -8.94 -4.46
CA ARG A 78 -10.79 -8.13 -5.67
C ARG A 78 -11.32 -6.73 -5.33
N ARG A 79 -12.35 -6.65 -4.49
CA ARG A 79 -12.88 -5.36 -4.02
C ARG A 79 -11.85 -4.54 -3.26
N ARG A 80 -11.00 -5.18 -2.44
CA ARG A 80 -9.89 -4.50 -1.75
C ARG A 80 -8.85 -3.97 -2.72
N ARG A 81 -8.46 -4.77 -3.72
CA ARG A 81 -7.54 -4.34 -4.79
C ARG A 81 -8.09 -3.11 -5.50
N GLU A 82 -9.34 -3.17 -5.96
CA GLU A 82 -10.02 -2.04 -6.60
C GLU A 82 -10.04 -0.79 -5.72
N ALA A 83 -10.29 -0.95 -4.42
CA ALA A 83 -10.29 0.17 -3.48
C ALA A 83 -8.90 0.80 -3.30
N PHE A 84 -7.83 0.01 -3.22
CA PHE A 84 -6.46 0.54 -3.20
C PHE A 84 -6.11 1.28 -4.50
N LEU A 85 -6.47 0.71 -5.65
CA LEU A 85 -6.25 1.37 -6.95
C LEU A 85 -7.06 2.66 -7.09
N ALA A 86 -8.27 2.72 -6.53
CA ALA A 86 -9.07 3.93 -6.49
C ALA A 86 -8.41 5.03 -5.62
N ILE A 87 -7.81 4.66 -4.48
CA ILE A 87 -7.01 5.59 -3.67
C ILE A 87 -5.82 6.10 -4.48
N ALA A 88 -5.09 5.22 -5.16
CA ALA A 88 -3.94 5.61 -5.98
C ALA A 88 -4.32 6.58 -7.10
N ALA A 89 -5.46 6.34 -7.75
CA ALA A 89 -5.98 7.22 -8.80
C ALA A 89 -6.47 8.57 -8.27
N ALA A 90 -7.01 8.61 -7.04
CA ALA A 90 -7.48 9.84 -6.41
C ALA A 90 -6.34 10.69 -5.81
N GLU A 91 -5.23 10.06 -5.43
CA GLU A 91 -4.10 10.71 -4.74
C GLU A 91 -2.75 10.40 -5.42
N PRO A 92 -2.60 10.69 -6.73
CA PRO A 92 -1.44 10.28 -7.53
C PRO A 92 -0.13 10.96 -7.11
N GLU A 93 -0.19 12.07 -6.39
CA GLU A 93 0.99 12.82 -5.92
C GLU A 93 1.75 12.09 -4.80
N ARG A 94 1.06 11.24 -4.02
CA ARG A 94 1.68 10.46 -2.93
C ARG A 94 1.66 8.96 -3.15
N CYS A 95 0.76 8.45 -4.00
CA CYS A 95 0.59 7.03 -4.23
C CYS A 95 1.34 6.57 -5.47
N VAL A 96 2.19 5.55 -5.30
CA VAL A 96 2.89 4.88 -6.40
C VAL A 96 2.44 3.43 -6.45
N VAL A 97 1.86 3.03 -7.59
CA VAL A 97 1.43 1.64 -7.82
C VAL A 97 2.62 0.84 -8.34
N ILE A 98 2.89 -0.28 -7.69
CA ILE A 98 3.97 -1.21 -8.03
C ILE A 98 3.34 -2.52 -8.49
N ASP A 99 3.68 -2.99 -9.69
CA ASP A 99 3.30 -4.32 -10.14
C ASP A 99 4.05 -5.37 -9.32
N ALA A 100 3.34 -6.01 -8.39
CA ALA A 100 3.89 -7.03 -7.51
C ALA A 100 3.73 -8.46 -8.08
N SER A 101 3.25 -8.60 -9.34
CA SER A 101 3.18 -9.89 -10.03
C SER A 101 4.54 -10.38 -10.53
N ALA A 102 5.49 -9.46 -10.74
CA ALA A 102 6.87 -9.77 -11.11
C ALA A 102 7.63 -10.54 -10.01
N ASP A 103 8.83 -11.00 -10.34
CA ASP A 103 9.75 -11.63 -9.38
C ASP A 103 10.27 -10.60 -8.35
N PRO A 104 10.71 -11.06 -7.16
CA PRO A 104 11.13 -10.17 -6.07
C PRO A 104 12.22 -9.17 -6.45
N ASP A 105 13.22 -9.57 -7.25
CA ASP A 105 14.33 -8.70 -7.62
C ASP A 105 13.85 -7.57 -8.55
N THR A 106 12.97 -7.89 -9.50
CA THR A 106 12.32 -6.88 -10.34
C THR A 106 11.51 -5.90 -9.52
N VAL A 107 10.69 -6.37 -8.58
CA VAL A 107 9.87 -5.52 -7.70
C VAL A 107 10.76 -4.63 -6.84
N GLU A 108 11.82 -5.17 -6.26
CA GLU A 108 12.79 -4.44 -5.43
C GLU A 108 13.46 -3.31 -6.22
N ASN A 109 13.88 -3.57 -7.46
CA ASN A 109 14.50 -2.56 -8.31
C ASN A 109 13.54 -1.39 -8.59
N VAL A 110 12.27 -1.68 -8.90
CA VAL A 110 11.25 -0.64 -9.15
C VAL A 110 10.97 0.17 -7.89
N VAL A 111 10.79 -0.49 -6.73
CA VAL A 111 10.59 0.17 -5.44
C VAL A 111 11.77 1.07 -5.10
N THR A 112 12.99 0.56 -5.25
CA THR A 112 14.22 1.27 -4.93
C THR A 112 14.35 2.53 -5.78
N ALA A 113 14.16 2.42 -7.09
CA ALA A 113 14.19 3.56 -7.99
C ALA A 113 13.15 4.62 -7.62
N ALA A 114 11.90 4.21 -7.35
CA ALA A 114 10.83 5.13 -6.99
C ALA A 114 11.09 5.85 -5.66
N VAL A 115 11.61 5.14 -4.65
CA VAL A 115 11.93 5.72 -3.34
C VAL A 115 13.10 6.70 -3.44
N PHE A 116 14.17 6.35 -4.16
CA PHE A 116 15.32 7.26 -4.31
C PHE A 116 14.95 8.54 -5.06
N ALA A 117 14.15 8.44 -6.14
CA ALA A 117 13.64 9.62 -6.84
C ALA A 117 12.83 10.54 -5.89
N ALA A 118 11.91 9.96 -5.11
CA ALA A 118 11.12 10.73 -4.13
C ALA A 118 11.97 11.36 -3.02
N LEU A 119 13.07 10.70 -2.62
CA LEU A 119 14.01 11.27 -1.64
C LEU A 119 14.80 12.42 -2.25
N GLU A 120 15.29 12.30 -3.48
CA GLU A 120 16.02 13.37 -4.17
C GLU A 120 15.19 14.63 -4.33
N GLU A 121 13.90 14.51 -4.67
CA GLU A 121 12.98 15.64 -4.78
C GLU A 121 12.72 16.34 -3.43
N ARG A 122 12.76 15.59 -2.32
CA ARG A 122 12.40 16.08 -0.99
C ARG A 122 13.59 16.50 -0.15
N MET A 123 14.78 16.04 -0.51
CA MET A 123 16.01 16.51 0.11
C MET A 123 16.30 17.91 -0.47
N PRO A 124 16.23 18.98 0.34
CA PRO A 124 16.75 20.26 -0.12
C PRO A 124 18.21 20.04 -0.52
N ALA A 125 18.64 20.66 -1.63
CA ALA A 125 20.03 20.63 -2.08
C ALA A 125 20.91 20.81 -0.84
N GLN A 126 21.64 19.77 -0.44
CA GLN A 126 22.55 19.87 0.67
C GLN A 126 23.43 21.07 0.35
N ARG A 127 23.36 22.11 1.18
CA ARG A 127 24.43 23.08 1.25
C ARG A 127 25.62 22.23 1.65
N ILE A 128 26.42 21.84 0.66
CA ILE A 128 27.72 21.22 0.89
C ILE A 128 28.50 22.32 1.60
N GLU A 129 28.44 22.34 2.93
CA GLU A 129 29.42 23.06 3.73
C GLU A 129 30.75 22.37 3.45
N THR A 130 31.45 22.89 2.46
CA THR A 130 32.89 22.67 2.33
C THR A 130 33.51 23.16 3.63
N ALA A 131 33.93 22.22 4.49
CA ALA A 131 34.73 22.54 5.66
C ALA A 131 35.95 23.37 5.20
N PRO A 132 36.27 24.49 5.88
CA PRO A 132 37.44 25.27 5.54
C PRO A 132 38.72 24.46 5.83
N ALA A 133 39.73 24.70 4.99
CA ALA A 133 41.02 24.04 4.96
C ALA A 133 41.86 24.21 6.24
#